data_AF-A0A2D6W2G1-F1
#
_entry.id   AF-A0A2D6W2G1-F1
#
_cell.length_a   1.000
_cell.length_b   1.000
_cell.length_c   1.000
_cell.angle_alpha   90.00
_cell.angle_beta   90.00
_cell.angle_gamma   90.00
#
_symmetry.space_group_name_H-M   'P 1'
#
loop_
_entity.id
_entity.type
_entity.pdbx_description
1 polymer ?
#
loop_
_entity_poly.entity_id
_entity_poly.type
_entity_poly.pdbx_seq_one_letter_code
_entity_poly.pdbx_strand_id
1 'polypeptide(L)'
;MKYEIKPGANLREADLLGADLKGADLYRAKLYLADLREANLKGTDLYFANLEGANLYCADLREANLFGANLFGANLFGANLEDIMYSAETQYSEGSILDNYIKKKRVP
;
A
#
# COMPACT_ATOMS: atom_id res chain seq x y z
N MET A 1 -11.87 13.80 7.55
CA MET A 1 -10.82 14.82 7.76
C MET A 1 -9.58 14.33 7.03
N LYS A 2 -8.93 15.16 6.21
CA LYS A 2 -7.70 14.76 5.51
C LYS A 2 -6.55 14.72 6.53
N TYR A 3 -5.95 13.55 6.76
CA TYR A 3 -4.75 13.46 7.59
C TYR A 3 -3.59 14.12 6.84
N GLU A 4 -2.96 15.13 7.43
CA GLU A 4 -1.72 15.70 6.90
C GLU A 4 -0.54 14.86 7.38
N ILE A 5 -0.25 13.80 6.62
CA ILE A 5 0.91 12.94 6.85
C ILE A 5 2.07 13.52 6.06
N LYS A 6 3.22 13.71 6.72
CA LYS A 6 4.43 14.19 6.07
C LYS A 6 5.15 13.04 5.34
N PRO A 7 5.81 13.31 4.21
CA PRO A 7 6.74 12.36 3.60
C PRO A 7 7.75 11.84 4.62
N GLY A 8 8.02 10.54 4.60
CA GLY A 8 8.92 9.88 5.54
C GLY A 8 8.36 9.73 6.95
N ALA A 9 7.07 10.00 7.18
CA ALA A 9 6.45 9.86 8.49
C ALA A 9 6.68 8.46 9.08
N ASN A 10 6.92 8.44 10.40
CA ASN A 10 7.02 7.21 11.15
C ASN A 10 5.63 6.82 11.68
N LEU A 11 5.03 5.82 11.05
CA LEU A 11 3.69 5.30 11.33
C LEU A 11 3.76 3.78 11.59
N ARG A 12 4.90 3.31 12.11
CA ARG A 12 5.09 1.90 12.45
C ARG A 12 4.04 1.50 13.49
N GLU A 13 3.37 0.38 13.26
CA GLU A 13 2.33 -0.18 14.13
C GLU A 13 1.17 0.81 14.41
N ALA A 14 1.01 1.85 13.58
CA ALA A 14 -0.05 2.83 13.76
C ALA A 14 -1.42 2.20 13.50
N ASP A 15 -2.41 2.57 14.31
CA ASP A 15 -3.81 2.29 14.04
C ASP A 15 -4.37 3.34 13.07
N LEU A 16 -4.56 2.93 11.83
CA LEU A 16 -5.11 3.70 10.71
C LEU A 16 -6.34 2.99 10.12
N LEU A 17 -7.04 2.18 10.93
CA LEU A 17 -8.26 1.47 10.55
C LEU A 17 -9.29 2.48 9.99
N GLY A 18 -9.74 2.26 8.76
CA GLY A 18 -10.72 3.10 8.07
C GLY A 18 -10.24 4.52 7.78
N ALA A 19 -8.93 4.81 7.89
CA ALA A 19 -8.41 6.14 7.67
C ALA A 19 -8.65 6.62 6.22
N ASP A 20 -9.09 7.87 6.07
CA ASP A 20 -9.20 8.51 4.77
C ASP A 20 -7.88 9.20 4.40
N LEU A 21 -7.07 8.48 3.61
CA LEU A 21 -5.74 8.88 3.16
C LEU A 21 -5.70 9.19 1.66
N LYS A 22 -6.86 9.39 1.03
CA LYS A 22 -6.96 9.59 -0.41
C LYS A 22 -6.03 10.72 -0.89
N GLY A 23 -5.17 10.38 -1.84
CA GLY A 23 -4.19 11.31 -2.42
C GLY A 23 -3.17 11.86 -1.41
N ALA A 24 -2.95 11.17 -0.30
CA ALA A 24 -1.88 11.53 0.63
C ALA A 24 -0.51 11.26 0.02
N ASP A 25 0.45 12.13 0.37
CA ASP A 25 1.86 11.91 0.08
C ASP A 25 2.46 11.08 1.23
N LEU A 26 2.68 9.81 0.95
CA LEU A 26 3.29 8.82 1.84
C LEU A 26 4.66 8.39 1.30
N TYR A 27 5.32 9.24 0.50
CA TYR A 27 6.67 9.01 0.00
C TYR A 27 7.59 8.60 1.15
N ARG A 28 8.22 7.43 1.06
CA ARG A 28 9.11 6.84 2.08
C ARG A 28 8.51 6.68 3.49
N ALA A 29 7.19 6.70 3.63
CA ALA A 29 6.55 6.48 4.93
C ALA A 29 6.93 5.11 5.52
N LYS A 30 7.09 5.06 6.85
CA LYS A 30 7.36 3.82 7.59
C LYS A 30 6.04 3.31 8.16
N LEU A 31 5.41 2.37 7.48
CA LEU A 31 4.11 1.75 7.80
C LEU A 31 4.26 0.28 8.21
N TYR A 32 5.46 -0.14 8.64
CA TYR A 32 5.72 -1.50 9.11
C TYR A 32 4.71 -1.90 10.18
N LEU A 33 4.03 -3.04 9.98
CA LEU A 33 2.96 -3.56 10.85
C LEU A 33 1.79 -2.60 11.13
N ALA A 34 1.62 -1.52 10.34
CA ALA A 34 0.49 -0.61 10.51
C ALA A 34 -0.84 -1.31 10.21
N ASP A 35 -1.88 -0.94 10.94
CA ASP A 35 -3.24 -1.38 10.68
C ASP A 35 -3.92 -0.40 9.73
N LEU A 36 -4.02 -0.76 8.46
CA LEU A 36 -4.64 0.01 7.37
C LEU A 36 -5.90 -0.68 6.85
N ARG A 37 -6.52 -1.54 7.66
CA ARG A 37 -7.76 -2.21 7.27
C ARG A 37 -8.80 -1.18 6.86
N GLU A 38 -9.52 -1.45 5.78
CA GLU A 38 -10.59 -0.58 5.26
C GLU A 38 -10.17 0.86 4.95
N ALA A 39 -8.87 1.17 4.95
CA ALA A 39 -8.36 2.50 4.68
C ALA A 39 -8.59 2.89 3.21
N ASN A 40 -8.90 4.16 2.98
CA ASN A 40 -8.97 4.74 1.65
C ASN A 40 -7.59 5.28 1.26
N LEU A 41 -6.82 4.48 0.53
CA LEU A 41 -5.49 4.80 -0.01
C LEU A 41 -5.57 5.14 -1.51
N LYS A 42 -6.75 5.49 -2.02
CA LYS A 42 -6.92 5.78 -3.43
C LYS A 42 -6.02 6.94 -3.86
N GLY A 43 -5.20 6.72 -4.88
CA GLY A 43 -4.29 7.71 -5.47
C GLY A 43 -3.17 8.18 -4.54
N THR A 44 -2.86 7.45 -3.46
CA THR A 44 -1.74 7.82 -2.57
C THR A 44 -0.40 7.64 -3.26
N ASP A 45 0.55 8.50 -2.92
CA ASP A 45 1.95 8.28 -3.29
C ASP A 45 2.66 7.45 -2.21
N LEU A 46 2.87 6.16 -2.46
CA LEU A 46 3.58 5.23 -1.57
C LEU A 46 4.99 4.90 -2.11
N TYR A 47 5.57 5.78 -2.94
CA TYR A 47 6.90 5.58 -3.52
C TYR A 47 7.96 5.34 -2.42
N PHE A 48 8.66 4.19 -2.50
CA PHE A 48 9.60 3.68 -1.47
C PHE A 48 9.02 3.58 -0.03
N ALA A 49 7.71 3.52 0.15
CA ALA A 49 7.13 3.29 1.47
C ALA A 49 7.43 1.87 1.97
N ASN A 50 7.63 1.72 3.29
CA ASN A 50 7.76 0.41 3.92
C ASN A 50 6.42 -0.01 4.53
N LEU A 51 5.71 -0.93 3.89
CA LEU A 51 4.44 -1.55 4.31
C LEU A 51 4.64 -3.01 4.75
N GLU A 52 5.87 -3.43 5.05
CA GLU A 52 6.15 -4.80 5.45
C GLU A 52 5.30 -5.19 6.66
N GLY A 53 4.58 -6.31 6.52
CA GLY A 53 3.65 -6.83 7.53
C GLY A 53 2.39 -5.97 7.78
N ALA A 54 2.17 -4.88 7.04
CA ALA A 54 0.98 -4.03 7.23
C ALA A 54 -0.31 -4.80 6.93
N ASN A 55 -1.37 -4.48 7.66
CA ASN A 55 -2.69 -5.07 7.43
C ASN A 55 -3.51 -4.15 6.52
N LEU A 56 -3.69 -4.53 5.25
CA LEU A 56 -4.43 -3.80 4.22
C LEU A 56 -5.75 -4.49 3.85
N TYR A 57 -6.30 -5.30 4.76
CA TYR A 57 -7.54 -6.03 4.49
C TYR A 57 -8.67 -5.07 4.10
N CYS A 58 -9.31 -5.32 2.96
CA CYS A 58 -10.34 -4.47 2.36
C CYS A 58 -9.96 -2.99 2.13
N ALA A 59 -8.66 -2.65 2.09
CA ALA A 59 -8.22 -1.30 1.77
C ALA A 59 -8.44 -0.94 0.28
N ASP A 60 -8.74 0.32 0.00
CA ASP A 60 -8.84 0.82 -1.38
C ASP A 60 -7.49 1.42 -1.82
N LEU A 61 -6.72 0.67 -2.62
CA LEU A 61 -5.41 1.07 -3.14
C LEU A 61 -5.48 1.53 -4.60
N ARG A 62 -6.67 1.80 -5.14
CA ARG A 62 -6.81 2.19 -6.55
C ARG A 62 -5.92 3.36 -6.91
N GLU A 63 -5.29 3.31 -8.08
CA GLU A 63 -4.44 4.39 -8.60
C GLU A 63 -3.23 4.73 -7.68
N ALA A 64 -2.92 3.93 -6.66
CA ALA A 64 -1.81 4.20 -5.74
C ALA A 64 -0.44 3.94 -6.41
N ASN A 65 0.54 4.77 -6.07
CA ASN A 65 1.92 4.61 -6.53
C ASN A 65 2.72 3.72 -5.57
N LEU A 66 2.97 2.46 -5.95
CA LEU A 66 3.73 1.48 -5.17
C LEU A 66 5.15 1.24 -5.72
N PHE A 67 5.70 2.14 -6.54
CA PHE A 67 7.08 2.01 -7.04
C PHE A 67 8.08 1.96 -5.87
N GLY A 68 8.93 0.94 -5.86
CA GLY A 68 9.91 0.71 -4.79
C GLY A 68 9.33 0.40 -3.41
N ALA A 69 8.01 0.30 -3.27
CA ALA A 69 7.37 0.01 -1.98
C ALA A 69 7.68 -1.43 -1.53
N ASN A 70 7.87 -1.64 -0.23
CA ASN A 70 8.03 -2.96 0.37
C ASN A 70 6.70 -3.43 0.98
N LEU A 71 6.10 -4.48 0.40
CA LEU A 71 4.87 -5.13 0.87
C LEU A 71 5.08 -6.58 1.31
N PHE A 72 6.30 -6.98 1.67
CA PHE A 72 6.54 -8.34 2.18
C PHE A 72 5.65 -8.64 3.40
N GLY A 73 4.92 -9.75 3.35
CA GLY A 73 4.02 -10.16 4.43
C GLY A 73 2.79 -9.27 4.64
N ALA A 74 2.54 -8.26 3.80
CA ALA A 74 1.36 -7.42 3.93
C ALA A 74 0.08 -8.22 3.62
N ASN A 75 -0.96 -8.03 4.44
CA ASN A 75 -2.25 -8.68 4.21
C ASN A 75 -3.10 -7.85 3.23
N LEU A 76 -3.20 -8.30 1.98
CA LEU A 76 -3.96 -7.64 0.92
C LEU A 76 -5.32 -8.30 0.64
N PHE A 77 -5.83 -9.16 1.53
CA PHE A 77 -7.09 -9.85 1.28
C PHE A 77 -8.24 -8.85 1.16
N GLY A 78 -8.97 -8.90 0.04
CA GLY A 78 -10.06 -7.96 -0.25
C GLY A 78 -9.61 -6.55 -0.66
N ALA A 79 -8.31 -6.25 -0.68
CA ALA A 79 -7.83 -4.95 -1.11
C ALA A 79 -8.14 -4.71 -2.59
N ASN A 80 -8.52 -3.47 -2.93
CA ASN A 80 -8.73 -3.07 -4.32
C ASN A 80 -7.41 -2.57 -4.93
N LEU A 81 -6.84 -3.36 -5.85
CA LEU A 81 -5.57 -3.08 -6.53
C LEU A 81 -5.75 -2.55 -7.96
N GLU A 82 -6.95 -2.14 -8.36
CA GLU A 82 -7.18 -1.64 -9.71
C GLU A 82 -6.28 -0.42 -10.02
N ASP A 83 -5.58 -0.49 -11.15
CA ASP A 83 -4.69 0.56 -11.65
C ASP A 83 -3.60 1.05 -10.69
N ILE A 84 -3.14 0.21 -9.77
CA ILE A 84 -1.90 0.48 -9.03
C ILE A 84 -0.71 0.63 -9.98
N MET A 85 0.21 1.52 -9.63
CA MET A 85 1.49 1.64 -10.30
C MET A 85 2.54 0.84 -9.54
N TYR A 86 3.21 -0.09 -10.19
CA TYR A 86 4.29 -0.92 -9.62
C TYR A 86 5.49 -1.01 -10.56
N SER A 87 6.66 -1.30 -10.03
CA SER A 87 7.94 -1.34 -10.76
C SER A 87 8.68 -2.65 -10.51
N ALA A 88 9.82 -2.84 -11.16
CA ALA A 88 10.71 -3.96 -10.83
C ALA A 88 11.28 -3.89 -9.40
N GLU A 89 11.24 -2.72 -8.76
CA GLU A 89 11.72 -2.50 -7.40
C GLU A 89 10.64 -2.72 -6.33
N THR A 90 9.36 -2.83 -6.74
CA THR A 90 8.25 -3.10 -5.81
C THR A 90 8.41 -4.51 -5.25
N GLN A 91 8.46 -4.62 -3.92
CA GLN A 91 8.77 -5.87 -3.22
C GLN A 91 7.52 -6.48 -2.63
N TYR A 92 7.35 -7.79 -2.79
CA TYR A 92 6.19 -8.53 -2.30
C TYR A 92 6.52 -10.02 -2.23
N SER A 93 5.78 -10.75 -1.39
CA SER A 93 5.95 -12.21 -1.27
C SER A 93 5.51 -12.92 -2.56
N GLU A 94 6.26 -13.94 -2.97
CA GLU A 94 5.83 -14.84 -4.05
C GLU A 94 4.50 -15.52 -3.68
N GLY A 95 3.59 -15.66 -4.65
CA GLY A 95 2.26 -16.23 -4.44
C GLY A 95 1.27 -15.31 -3.71
N SER A 96 1.69 -14.10 -3.32
CA SER A 96 0.82 -13.10 -2.72
C SER A 96 -0.27 -12.62 -3.68
N ILE A 97 -1.27 -11.92 -3.14
CA ILE A 97 -2.31 -11.28 -3.95
C ILE A 97 -1.70 -10.28 -4.94
N LEU A 98 -0.70 -9.50 -4.50
CA LEU A 98 0.00 -8.55 -5.38
C LEU A 98 0.80 -9.28 -6.47
N ASP A 99 1.48 -10.37 -6.15
CA ASP A 99 2.19 -11.19 -7.15
C ASP A 99 1.21 -11.73 -8.20
N ASN A 100 0.08 -12.30 -7.76
CA ASN A 100 -0.97 -12.80 -8.66
C ASN A 100 -1.59 -11.70 -9.52
N TYR A 101 -1.83 -10.52 -8.95
CA TYR A 101 -2.32 -9.35 -9.69
C TYR A 101 -1.35 -8.94 -10.80
N ILE A 102 -0.06 -8.79 -10.47
CA ILE A 102 0.99 -8.38 -11.40
C ILE A 102 1.16 -9.42 -12.51
N LYS A 103 1.18 -10.72 -12.17
CA LYS A 103 1.27 -11.81 -13.14
C LYS A 103 0.11 -11.77 -14.14
N LYS A 104 -1.12 -11.51 -13.69
CA LYS A 104 -2.30 -11.38 -14.57
C LYS A 104 -2.22 -10.18 -15.52
N LYS A 105 -1.70 -9.03 -15.06
CA LYS A 105 -1.54 -7.82 -15.88
C LYS A 105 -0.38 -7.89 -16.88
N ARG A 106 0.60 -8.78 -16.65
CA ARG A 106 1.73 -9.03 -17.56
C ARG A 106 1.43 -10.05 -18.66
N VAL A 107 0.25 -10.69 -18.66
CA VAL A 107 -0.16 -11.55 -19.76
C VAL A 107 -0.59 -10.64 -20.93
N PRO A 108 0.07 -10.73 -22.10
CA PRO A 108 -0.29 -9.93 -23.28
C PRO A 108 -1.69 -10.24 -23.81
#